data_AF-A0A7S0MXC9-F1
#
_entry.id   AF-A0A7S0MXC9-F1
#
_cell.length_a   1.000
_cell.length_b   1.000
_cell.length_c   1.000
_cell.angle_alpha   90.00
_cell.angle_beta   90.00
_cell.angle_gamma   90.00
#
_symmetry.space_group_name_H-M   'P 1'
#
loop_
_entity.id
_entity.type
_entity.pdbx_description
1 polymer ?
#
loop_
_entity_poly.entity_id
_entity_poly.type
_entity_poly.pdbx_seq_one_letter_code
_entity_poly.pdbx_strand_id
1 'polypeptide(L)'
;HKRPNSRQESFVVTRPDDSLESLLAEAFSCLEHCFQHLDGDNIGMIMYPNFENQLALKGFHNHDALNLVWRHVDLNQSGSLDFSEFLSLMFLWAEVGSYENILQSPGAAELVKDAFVALQNNWIVYDNDKNRKFNYDELCQFMTEKLPSVMEFSKPIIDRCFPPTEVESGVQLSFPRFMHLLYCCFQEHPDRISSKKYITSGTIKHAIDRQRAGGTVGVES
;
A
#
# COMPACT_ATOMS: atom_id res chain seq x y z
N HIS A 1 36.64 1.84 -22.34
CA HIS A 1 35.79 2.05 -21.16
C HIS A 1 34.55 1.17 -21.31
N LYS A 2 34.57 -0.06 -20.76
CA LYS A 2 33.44 -1.00 -20.79
C LYS A 2 32.57 -0.70 -19.56
N ARG A 3 31.30 -0.33 -19.76
CA ARG A 3 30.31 -0.26 -18.68
C ARG A 3 30.12 -1.67 -18.10
N PRO A 4 30.06 -1.85 -16.78
CA PRO A 4 29.73 -3.15 -16.20
C PRO A 4 28.28 -3.49 -16.58
N ASN A 5 28.13 -4.67 -17.16
CA ASN A 5 26.86 -5.29 -17.48
C ASN A 5 26.18 -5.66 -16.15
N SER A 6 25.29 -4.79 -15.66
CA SER A 6 24.43 -5.09 -14.52
C SER A 6 23.46 -6.19 -14.96
N ARG A 7 23.75 -7.45 -14.60
CA ARG A 7 22.79 -8.54 -14.62
C ARG A 7 21.54 -8.07 -13.86
N GLN A 8 20.45 -7.78 -14.57
CA GLN A 8 19.13 -7.80 -13.94
C GLN A 8 18.89 -9.25 -13.53
N GLU A 9 19.02 -9.54 -12.24
CA GLU A 9 18.51 -10.78 -11.69
C GLU A 9 17.01 -10.80 -12.01
N SER A 10 16.58 -11.77 -12.81
CA SER A 10 15.17 -11.93 -13.13
C SER A 10 14.43 -12.28 -11.85
N PHE A 11 13.64 -11.34 -11.32
CA PHE A 11 12.73 -11.61 -10.21
C PHE A 11 11.79 -12.76 -10.60
N VAL A 12 11.93 -13.90 -9.93
CA VAL A 12 11.10 -15.09 -10.18
C VAL A 12 9.91 -15.03 -9.23
N VAL A 13 8.71 -14.86 -9.79
CA VAL A 13 7.46 -14.90 -9.05
C VAL A 13 7.14 -16.36 -8.76
N THR A 14 7.01 -16.72 -7.48
CA THR A 14 6.57 -18.06 -7.08
C THR A 14 5.11 -17.96 -6.68
N ARG A 15 4.21 -18.74 -7.28
CA ARG A 15 2.80 -18.69 -6.88
C ARG A 15 2.66 -19.31 -5.47
N PRO A 16 2.18 -18.55 -4.47
CA PRO A 16 1.98 -19.08 -3.13
C PRO A 16 0.76 -20.02 -3.08
N ASP A 17 0.47 -20.58 -1.91
CA ASP A 17 -0.83 -21.18 -1.65
C ASP A 17 -1.97 -20.14 -1.75
N ASP A 18 -3.21 -20.62 -1.85
CA ASP A 18 -4.40 -19.77 -2.05
C ASP A 18 -4.84 -19.03 -0.77
N SER A 19 -4.05 -19.05 0.31
CA SER A 19 -4.39 -18.27 1.50
C SER A 19 -4.18 -16.77 1.26
N LEU A 20 -5.01 -15.94 1.91
CA LEU A 20 -4.89 -14.50 1.80
C LEU A 20 -3.52 -14.00 2.29
N GLU A 21 -2.99 -14.60 3.36
CA GLU A 21 -1.68 -14.26 3.92
C GLU A 21 -0.56 -14.45 2.90
N SER A 22 -0.47 -15.65 2.31
CA SER A 22 0.61 -15.98 1.38
C SER A 22 0.50 -15.16 0.09
N LEU A 23 -0.73 -14.93 -0.41
CA LEU A 23 -0.98 -14.05 -1.55
C LEU A 23 -0.51 -12.61 -1.28
N LEU A 24 -0.86 -12.05 -0.12
CA LEU A 24 -0.46 -10.69 0.25
C LEU A 24 1.05 -10.57 0.48
N ALA A 25 1.68 -11.56 1.12
CA ALA A 25 3.12 -11.57 1.36
C ALA A 25 3.92 -11.48 0.04
N GLU A 26 3.55 -12.30 -0.94
CA GLU A 26 4.21 -12.35 -2.24
C GLU A 26 3.84 -11.13 -3.11
N ALA A 27 2.57 -10.66 -3.05
CA ALA A 27 2.17 -9.42 -3.70
C ALA A 27 2.97 -8.22 -3.18
N PHE A 28 3.13 -8.07 -1.86
CA PHE A 28 3.97 -7.01 -1.29
C PHE A 28 5.44 -7.13 -1.71
N SER A 29 5.98 -8.35 -1.83
CA SER A 29 7.32 -8.58 -2.37
C SER A 29 7.45 -8.07 -3.82
N CYS A 30 6.48 -8.39 -4.67
CA CYS A 30 6.43 -7.89 -6.05
C CYS A 30 6.34 -6.35 -6.11
N LEU A 31 5.51 -5.76 -5.25
CA LEU A 31 5.30 -4.31 -5.18
C LEU A 31 6.53 -3.58 -4.64
N GLU A 32 7.24 -4.14 -3.66
CA GLU A 32 8.53 -3.61 -3.18
C GLU A 32 9.57 -3.60 -4.30
N HIS A 33 9.71 -4.70 -5.04
CA HIS A 33 10.64 -4.77 -6.16
C HIS A 33 10.28 -3.79 -7.28
N CYS A 34 8.99 -3.64 -7.58
CA CYS A 34 8.52 -2.64 -8.53
C CYS A 34 8.85 -1.22 -8.05
N PHE A 35 8.55 -0.89 -6.79
CA PHE A 35 8.85 0.41 -6.21
C PHE A 35 10.34 0.72 -6.28
N GLN A 36 11.21 -0.23 -5.94
CA GLN A 36 12.68 -0.07 -6.06
C GLN A 36 13.13 0.25 -7.49
N HIS A 37 12.46 -0.32 -8.49
CA HIS A 37 12.75 -0.02 -9.89
C HIS A 37 12.26 1.39 -10.29
N LEU A 38 11.14 1.85 -9.71
CA LEU A 38 10.58 3.18 -9.96
C LEU A 38 11.37 4.29 -9.23
N ASP A 39 11.83 4.00 -8.01
CA ASP A 39 12.68 4.83 -7.13
C ASP A 39 14.18 4.66 -7.50
N GLY A 40 14.51 4.92 -8.77
CA GLY A 40 15.83 4.65 -9.33
C GLY A 40 16.97 5.48 -8.73
N ASP A 41 16.65 6.62 -8.11
CA ASP A 41 17.56 7.47 -7.34
C ASP A 41 17.60 7.11 -5.84
N ASN A 42 16.77 6.16 -5.42
CA ASN A 42 16.77 5.57 -4.09
C ASN A 42 16.56 6.60 -2.96
N ILE A 43 15.64 7.52 -3.19
CA ILE A 43 15.26 8.55 -2.22
C ILE A 43 14.04 8.13 -1.38
N GLY A 44 13.46 6.96 -1.68
CA GLY A 44 12.29 6.44 -0.99
C GLY A 44 10.97 7.01 -1.50
N MET A 45 10.97 7.66 -2.68
CA MET A 45 9.81 8.34 -3.23
C MET A 45 9.77 8.20 -4.75
N ILE A 46 8.56 8.13 -5.31
CA ILE A 46 8.34 8.13 -6.76
C ILE A 46 7.74 9.49 -7.15
N MET A 47 8.42 10.25 -8.00
CA MET A 47 7.92 11.53 -8.51
C MET A 47 6.88 11.33 -9.61
N TYR A 48 5.82 12.15 -9.65
CA TYR A 48 4.76 12.06 -10.68
C TYR A 48 5.29 12.00 -12.12
N PRO A 49 6.19 12.91 -12.55
CA PRO A 49 6.66 12.90 -13.94
C PRO A 49 7.44 11.64 -14.29
N ASN A 50 8.16 11.05 -13.33
CA ASN A 50 8.91 9.82 -13.54
C ASN A 50 7.97 8.64 -13.73
N PHE A 51 6.91 8.57 -12.92
CA PHE A 51 5.91 7.52 -13.00
C PHE A 51 5.10 7.62 -14.31
N GLU A 52 4.62 8.81 -14.66
CA GLU A 52 3.90 9.08 -15.90
C GLU A 52 4.71 8.70 -17.14
N ASN A 53 6.00 9.09 -17.19
CA ASN A 53 6.87 8.74 -18.30
C ASN A 53 7.05 7.22 -18.43
N GLN A 54 7.18 6.49 -17.31
CA GLN A 54 7.31 5.03 -17.36
C GLN A 54 6.04 4.34 -17.86
N LEU A 55 4.87 4.82 -17.44
CA LEU A 55 3.58 4.34 -17.92
C LEU A 55 3.40 4.59 -19.43
N ALA A 56 3.77 5.77 -19.91
CA ALA A 56 3.73 6.12 -21.33
C ALA A 56 4.63 5.19 -22.16
N LEU A 57 5.84 4.86 -21.67
CA LEU A 57 6.73 3.87 -22.32
C LEU A 57 6.12 2.47 -22.38
N LYS A 58 5.20 2.15 -21.47
CA LYS A 58 4.45 0.89 -21.40
C LYS A 58 3.09 0.96 -22.12
N GLY A 59 2.85 2.03 -22.89
CA GLY A 59 1.66 2.20 -23.73
C GLY A 59 0.42 2.73 -23.00
N PHE A 60 0.56 3.18 -21.75
CA PHE A 60 -0.53 3.83 -21.03
C PHE A 60 -0.44 5.36 -21.20
N HIS A 61 -1.43 5.95 -21.87
CA HIS A 61 -1.45 7.39 -22.21
C HIS A 61 -2.67 8.13 -21.64
N ASN A 62 -3.44 7.50 -20.74
CA ASN A 62 -4.62 8.13 -20.14
C ASN A 62 -4.20 9.01 -18.94
N HIS A 63 -3.69 10.20 -19.25
CA HIS A 63 -3.19 11.17 -18.28
C HIS A 63 -4.25 11.59 -17.25
N ASP A 64 -5.50 11.76 -17.68
CA ASP A 64 -6.59 12.17 -16.78
C ASP A 64 -6.88 11.11 -15.73
N ALA A 65 -6.93 9.83 -16.13
CA ALA A 65 -7.13 8.73 -15.20
C ALA A 65 -5.95 8.58 -14.22
N LEU A 66 -4.71 8.72 -14.71
CA LEU A 66 -3.52 8.70 -13.84
C LEU A 66 -3.55 9.84 -12.83
N ASN A 67 -3.82 11.08 -13.28
CA ASN A 67 -3.89 12.25 -12.42
C ASN A 67 -5.02 12.12 -11.38
N LEU A 68 -6.16 11.53 -11.76
CA LEU A 68 -7.26 11.24 -10.84
C LEU A 68 -6.80 10.30 -9.71
N VAL A 69 -6.20 9.16 -10.04
CA VAL A 69 -5.73 8.21 -9.02
C VAL A 69 -4.61 8.82 -8.18
N TRP A 70 -3.66 9.51 -8.81
CA TRP A 70 -2.55 10.15 -8.11
C TRP A 70 -3.02 11.12 -7.04
N ARG A 71 -3.96 12.01 -7.36
CA ARG A 71 -4.50 12.99 -6.40
C ARG A 71 -5.24 12.35 -5.24
N HIS A 72 -5.74 11.12 -5.40
CA HIS A 72 -6.39 10.38 -4.31
C HIS A 72 -5.37 9.80 -3.32
N VAL A 73 -4.13 9.56 -3.75
CA VAL A 73 -3.12 8.85 -2.96
C VAL A 73 -1.97 9.73 -2.49
N ASP A 74 -1.69 10.84 -3.17
CA ASP A 74 -0.74 11.88 -2.74
C ASP A 74 -1.38 12.75 -1.64
N LEU A 75 -1.60 12.12 -0.48
CA LEU A 75 -2.37 12.68 0.63
C LEU A 75 -1.68 13.91 1.23
N ASN A 76 -0.35 13.91 1.20
CA ASN A 76 0.47 15.01 1.69
C ASN A 76 0.65 16.15 0.66
N GLN A 77 0.23 15.92 -0.60
CA GLN A 77 0.41 16.83 -1.75
C GLN A 77 1.88 17.17 -2.01
N SER A 78 2.76 16.18 -1.83
CA SER A 78 4.19 16.33 -2.05
C SER A 78 4.56 16.36 -3.53
N GLY A 79 3.67 15.89 -4.41
CA GLY A 79 3.99 15.65 -5.82
C GLY A 79 4.79 14.36 -6.03
N SER A 80 4.90 13.54 -4.98
CA SER A 80 5.62 12.27 -4.95
C SER A 80 4.81 11.23 -4.17
N LEU A 81 5.09 9.95 -4.37
CA LEU A 81 4.52 8.88 -3.57
C LEU A 81 5.59 8.22 -2.74
N ASP A 82 5.39 8.18 -1.42
CA ASP A 82 6.08 7.21 -0.60
C ASP A 82 5.53 5.78 -0.85
N PHE A 83 6.15 4.77 -0.23
CA PHE A 83 5.72 3.38 -0.45
C PHE A 83 4.27 3.11 0.00
N SER A 84 3.80 3.80 1.04
CA SER A 84 2.43 3.66 1.54
C SER A 84 1.40 4.20 0.55
N GLU A 85 1.69 5.38 0.00
CA GLU A 85 0.87 6.02 -1.02
C GLU A 85 0.90 5.21 -2.32
N PHE A 86 2.05 4.62 -2.65
CA PHE A 86 2.18 3.69 -3.77
C PHE A 86 1.32 2.42 -3.61
N LEU A 87 1.28 1.77 -2.44
CA LEU A 87 0.39 0.61 -2.22
C LEU A 87 -1.08 0.97 -2.46
N SER A 88 -1.47 2.16 -2.02
CA SER A 88 -2.83 2.69 -2.24
C SER A 88 -3.09 2.94 -3.71
N LEU A 89 -2.11 3.49 -4.43
CA LEU A 89 -2.17 3.67 -5.89
C LEU A 89 -2.38 2.33 -6.57
N MET A 90 -1.60 1.31 -6.21
CA MET A 90 -1.70 0.00 -6.83
C MET A 90 -3.10 -0.59 -6.65
N PHE A 91 -3.71 -0.43 -5.48
CA PHE A 91 -5.07 -0.91 -5.28
C PHE A 91 -6.09 -0.18 -6.17
N LEU A 92 -6.03 1.15 -6.23
CA LEU A 92 -6.93 1.94 -7.08
C LEU A 92 -6.64 1.75 -8.58
N TRP A 93 -5.42 1.34 -8.94
CA TRP A 93 -4.99 1.15 -10.32
C TRP A 93 -5.84 0.12 -11.06
N ALA A 94 -6.36 -0.89 -10.36
CA ALA A 94 -7.24 -1.91 -10.92
C ALA A 94 -8.47 -1.34 -11.64
N GLU A 95 -8.91 -0.13 -11.27
CA GLU A 95 -10.08 0.53 -11.86
C GLU A 95 -9.75 1.35 -13.12
N VAL A 96 -8.48 1.73 -13.31
CA VAL A 96 -8.07 2.67 -14.38
C VAL A 96 -7.08 2.10 -15.38
N GLY A 97 -6.40 1.01 -15.05
CA GLY A 97 -5.34 0.45 -15.87
C GLY A 97 -5.09 -1.03 -15.61
N SER A 98 -4.07 -1.57 -16.29
CA SER A 98 -3.58 -2.92 -16.05
C SER A 98 -2.32 -2.87 -15.20
N TYR A 99 -2.17 -3.82 -14.28
CA TYR A 99 -0.93 -3.99 -13.54
C TYR A 99 0.28 -4.24 -14.44
N GLU A 100 0.08 -4.78 -15.64
CA GLU A 100 1.15 -4.97 -16.64
C GLU A 100 1.79 -3.65 -17.11
N ASN A 101 1.08 -2.52 -16.95
CA ASN A 101 1.64 -1.21 -17.25
C ASN A 101 2.68 -0.77 -16.21
N ILE A 102 2.60 -1.29 -14.98
CA ILE A 102 3.46 -0.89 -13.84
C ILE A 102 4.47 -1.99 -13.50
N LEU A 103 4.03 -3.23 -13.46
CA LEU A 103 4.84 -4.38 -13.03
C LEU A 103 5.71 -4.91 -14.15
N GLN A 104 6.90 -5.37 -13.77
CA GLN A 104 7.92 -5.80 -14.71
C GLN A 104 7.64 -7.18 -15.33
N SER A 105 6.81 -8.02 -14.69
CA SER A 105 6.48 -9.36 -15.16
C SER A 105 4.96 -9.62 -15.17
N PRO A 106 4.44 -10.35 -16.17
CA PRO A 106 3.01 -10.73 -16.21
C PRO A 106 2.58 -11.57 -15.00
N GLY A 107 3.46 -12.46 -14.51
CA GLY A 107 3.17 -13.27 -13.32
C GLY A 107 2.99 -12.42 -12.06
N ALA A 108 3.76 -11.34 -11.90
CA ALA A 108 3.57 -10.41 -10.78
C ALA A 108 2.25 -9.65 -10.93
N ALA A 109 1.87 -9.27 -12.16
CA ALA A 109 0.63 -8.55 -12.43
C ALA A 109 -0.60 -9.38 -12.09
N GLU A 110 -0.61 -10.66 -12.48
CA GLU A 110 -1.67 -11.60 -12.13
C GLU A 110 -1.73 -11.84 -10.61
N LEU A 111 -0.58 -12.06 -9.96
CA LEU A 111 -0.53 -12.30 -8.52
C LEU A 111 -1.04 -11.09 -7.71
N VAL A 112 -0.58 -9.88 -8.01
CA VAL A 112 -1.04 -8.67 -7.30
C VAL A 112 -2.54 -8.46 -7.50
N LYS A 113 -3.04 -8.73 -8.72
CA LYS A 113 -4.49 -8.70 -8.99
C LYS A 113 -5.23 -9.71 -8.11
N ASP A 114 -4.80 -10.97 -8.08
CA ASP A 114 -5.44 -12.04 -7.31
C ASP A 114 -5.43 -11.70 -5.82
N ALA A 115 -4.31 -11.21 -5.30
CA ALA A 115 -4.16 -10.81 -3.89
C ALA A 115 -5.10 -9.66 -3.51
N PHE A 116 -5.23 -8.62 -4.34
CA PHE A 116 -6.11 -7.49 -4.05
C PHE A 116 -7.60 -7.81 -4.22
N VAL A 117 -7.95 -8.68 -5.18
CA VAL A 117 -9.32 -9.21 -5.29
C VAL A 117 -9.65 -10.04 -4.05
N ALA A 118 -8.76 -10.92 -3.62
CA ALA A 118 -8.93 -11.70 -2.39
C ALA A 118 -9.07 -10.78 -1.17
N LEU A 119 -8.25 -9.74 -1.06
CA LEU A 119 -8.32 -8.75 0.01
C LEU A 119 -9.67 -8.03 0.02
N GLN A 120 -10.13 -7.53 -1.13
CA GLN A 120 -11.40 -6.83 -1.25
C GLN A 120 -12.60 -7.73 -0.90
N ASN A 121 -12.59 -8.98 -1.37
CA ASN A 121 -13.64 -9.95 -1.07
C ASN A 121 -13.71 -10.26 0.42
N ASN A 122 -12.56 -10.35 1.11
CA ASN A 122 -12.55 -10.54 2.56
C ASN A 122 -12.93 -9.24 3.29
N TRP A 123 -12.49 -8.07 2.84
CA TRP A 123 -12.78 -6.77 3.44
C TRP A 123 -14.28 -6.50 3.57
N ILE A 124 -15.04 -6.72 2.49
CA ILE A 124 -16.48 -6.42 2.42
C ILE A 124 -17.29 -7.20 3.48
N VAL A 125 -16.78 -8.35 3.93
CA VAL A 125 -17.44 -9.16 4.96
C VAL A 125 -17.42 -8.47 6.33
N TYR A 126 -16.40 -7.67 6.61
CA TYR A 126 -16.20 -7.00 7.90
C TYR A 126 -16.55 -5.51 7.88
N ASP A 127 -16.65 -4.90 6.69
CA ASP A 127 -17.11 -3.52 6.47
C ASP A 127 -18.65 -3.45 6.49
N ASN A 128 -19.24 -3.64 7.67
CA ASN A 128 -20.69 -3.81 7.85
C ASN A 128 -21.50 -2.58 7.44
N ASP A 129 -20.97 -1.39 7.70
CA ASP A 129 -21.63 -0.13 7.35
C ASP A 129 -21.28 0.34 5.92
N LYS A 130 -20.45 -0.43 5.20
CA LYS A 130 -20.04 -0.23 3.81
C LYS A 130 -19.37 1.11 3.58
N ASN A 131 -18.76 1.68 4.62
CA ASN A 131 -18.08 2.95 4.54
C ASN A 131 -16.64 2.81 3.99
N ARG A 132 -16.17 1.56 3.76
CA ARG A 132 -14.83 1.21 3.29
C ARG A 132 -13.72 1.60 4.25
N LYS A 133 -14.00 1.56 5.53
CA LYS A 133 -13.09 1.82 6.64
C LYS A 133 -13.32 0.77 7.72
N PHE A 134 -12.28 0.43 8.45
CA PHE A 134 -12.42 -0.40 9.63
C PHE A 134 -12.45 0.44 10.88
N ASN A 135 -13.42 0.18 11.76
CA ASN A 135 -13.23 0.48 13.17
C ASN A 135 -12.23 -0.53 13.80
N TYR A 136 -11.86 -0.31 15.06
CA TYR A 136 -10.85 -1.14 15.73
C TYR A 136 -11.28 -2.60 15.88
N ASP A 137 -12.56 -2.86 16.18
CA ASP A 137 -13.08 -4.21 16.35
C ASP A 137 -13.14 -4.96 15.01
N GLU A 138 -13.58 -4.30 13.94
CA GLU A 138 -13.56 -4.84 12.57
C GLU A 138 -12.14 -5.18 12.12
N LEU A 139 -11.17 -4.30 12.37
CA LEU A 139 -9.76 -4.56 12.09
C LEU A 139 -9.27 -5.79 12.86
N CYS A 140 -9.51 -5.83 14.18
CA CYS A 140 -9.05 -6.95 15.02
C CYS A 140 -9.67 -8.28 14.57
N GLN A 141 -10.96 -8.28 14.24
CA GLN A 141 -11.65 -9.47 13.76
C GLN A 141 -11.10 -9.92 12.40
N PHE A 142 -10.94 -8.99 11.45
CA PHE A 142 -10.36 -9.27 10.14
C PHE A 142 -8.96 -9.88 10.28
N MET A 143 -8.08 -9.24 11.05
CA MET A 143 -6.71 -9.72 11.25
C MET A 143 -6.69 -11.09 11.90
N THR A 144 -7.53 -11.33 12.92
CA THR A 144 -7.57 -12.63 13.63
C THR A 144 -8.07 -13.76 12.74
N GLU A 145 -9.13 -13.54 11.95
CA GLU A 145 -9.76 -14.60 11.16
C GLU A 145 -9.08 -14.84 9.81
N LYS A 146 -8.52 -13.79 9.20
CA LYS A 146 -7.98 -13.84 7.83
C LYS A 146 -6.47 -13.81 7.78
N LEU A 147 -5.83 -13.23 8.80
CA LEU A 147 -4.38 -13.09 8.88
C LEU A 147 -3.84 -13.56 10.27
N PRO A 148 -4.17 -14.79 10.70
CA PRO A 148 -3.85 -15.27 12.05
C PRO A 148 -2.35 -15.32 12.36
N SER A 149 -1.49 -15.69 11.39
CA SER A 149 -0.04 -15.73 11.62
C SER A 149 0.52 -14.31 11.79
N VAL A 150 0.01 -13.37 11.00
CA VAL A 150 0.39 -11.95 11.07
C VAL A 150 -0.11 -11.30 12.37
N MET A 151 -1.28 -11.71 12.86
CA MET A 151 -1.91 -11.14 14.04
C MET A 151 -1.09 -11.37 15.33
N GLU A 152 -0.33 -12.47 15.42
CA GLU A 152 0.43 -12.86 16.62
C GLU A 152 1.38 -11.75 17.13
N PHE A 153 1.92 -10.95 16.21
CA PHE A 153 2.88 -9.88 16.52
C PHE A 153 2.43 -8.50 16.01
N SER A 154 1.21 -8.38 15.48
CA SER A 154 0.71 -7.13 14.89
C SER A 154 0.33 -6.08 15.93
N LYS A 155 0.05 -6.46 17.19
CA LYS A 155 -0.51 -5.54 18.20
C LYS A 155 0.31 -4.24 18.40
N PRO A 156 1.64 -4.28 18.56
CA PRO A 156 2.43 -3.04 18.68
C PRO A 156 2.40 -2.18 17.42
N ILE A 157 2.21 -2.80 16.26
CA ILE A 157 2.14 -2.11 14.96
C ILE A 157 0.76 -1.47 14.80
N ILE A 158 -0.31 -2.18 15.18
CA ILE A 158 -1.67 -1.62 15.24
C ILE A 158 -1.69 -0.42 16.17
N ASP A 159 -1.15 -0.51 17.38
CA ASP A 159 -1.14 0.60 18.34
C ASP A 159 -0.33 1.82 17.84
N ARG A 160 0.66 1.59 16.98
CA ARG A 160 1.44 2.66 16.35
C ARG A 160 0.70 3.29 15.16
N CYS A 161 0.04 2.49 14.33
CA CYS A 161 -0.61 2.93 13.10
C CYS A 161 -2.07 3.36 13.28
N PHE A 162 -2.72 2.89 14.35
CA PHE A 162 -4.09 3.18 14.74
C PHE A 162 -4.19 3.25 16.28
N PRO A 163 -3.68 4.35 16.87
CA PRO A 163 -3.48 4.44 18.31
C PRO A 163 -4.80 4.48 19.11
N PRO A 164 -4.80 4.05 20.39
CA PRO A 164 -6.00 4.04 21.23
C PRO A 164 -6.74 5.38 21.30
N THR A 165 -6.01 6.50 21.25
CA THR A 165 -6.61 7.84 21.26
C THR A 165 -7.49 8.13 20.04
N GLU A 166 -7.15 7.58 18.88
CA GLU A 166 -7.97 7.66 17.67
C GLU A 166 -9.18 6.73 17.77
N VAL A 167 -8.96 5.52 18.28
CA VAL A 167 -10.04 4.53 18.52
C VAL A 167 -11.10 5.10 19.46
N GLU A 168 -10.68 5.68 20.59
CA GLU A 168 -11.54 6.34 21.58
C GLU A 168 -12.30 7.53 21.00
N SER A 169 -11.70 8.23 20.03
CA SER A 169 -12.32 9.35 19.32
C SER A 169 -13.26 8.90 18.18
N GLY A 170 -13.45 7.59 17.99
CA GLY A 170 -14.29 7.02 16.94
C GLY A 170 -13.71 7.16 15.53
N VAL A 171 -12.40 7.43 15.41
CA VAL A 171 -11.72 7.47 14.10
C VAL A 171 -11.76 6.07 13.50
N GLN A 172 -12.05 6.00 12.20
CA GLN A 172 -12.03 4.76 11.44
C GLN A 172 -10.81 4.71 10.51
N LEU A 173 -10.24 3.53 10.36
CA LEU A 173 -9.09 3.25 9.53
C LEU A 173 -9.47 3.17 8.06
N SER A 174 -9.14 4.22 7.30
CA SER A 174 -9.31 4.21 5.84
C SER A 174 -8.45 3.14 5.17
N PHE A 175 -8.90 2.64 4.02
CA PHE A 175 -8.17 1.63 3.24
C PHE A 175 -6.66 1.94 3.00
N PRO A 176 -6.23 3.17 2.61
CA PRO A 176 -4.79 3.49 2.50
C PRO A 176 -3.99 3.24 3.79
N ARG A 177 -4.54 3.68 4.93
CA ARG A 177 -3.91 3.48 6.25
C ARG A 177 -3.89 2.00 6.63
N PHE A 178 -4.90 1.25 6.23
CA PHE A 178 -4.92 -0.19 6.42
C PHE A 178 -3.86 -0.90 5.57
N MET A 179 -3.68 -0.54 4.30
CA MET A 179 -2.64 -1.12 3.46
C MET A 179 -1.25 -0.89 4.04
N HIS A 180 -1.02 0.31 4.58
CA HIS A 180 0.21 0.61 5.30
C HIS A 180 0.39 -0.26 6.54
N LEU A 181 -0.64 -0.35 7.37
CA LEU A 181 -0.64 -1.18 8.58
C LEU A 181 -0.34 -2.63 8.24
N LEU A 182 -1.03 -3.20 7.24
CA LEU A 182 -0.77 -4.55 6.76
C LEU A 182 0.68 -4.72 6.35
N TYR A 183 1.19 -3.84 5.48
CA TYR A 183 2.58 -3.89 5.05
C TYR A 183 3.55 -3.87 6.24
N CYS A 184 3.35 -2.97 7.21
CA CYS A 184 4.15 -2.93 8.42
C CYS A 184 4.09 -4.24 9.22
N CYS A 185 2.93 -4.90 9.28
CA CYS A 185 2.82 -6.22 9.91
C CYS A 185 3.65 -7.25 9.13
N PHE A 186 3.46 -7.40 7.82
CA PHE A 186 4.22 -8.36 7.03
C PHE A 186 5.74 -8.14 7.10
N GLN A 187 6.18 -6.89 7.20
CA GLN A 187 7.59 -6.52 7.33
C GLN A 187 8.25 -6.96 8.64
N GLU A 188 7.50 -6.95 9.74
CA GLU A 188 8.01 -7.35 11.06
C GLU A 188 7.74 -8.83 11.36
N HIS A 189 7.21 -9.59 10.40
CA HIS A 189 7.00 -11.04 10.52
C HIS A 189 8.36 -11.76 10.69
N PRO A 190 8.55 -12.60 11.72
CA PRO A 190 9.84 -13.22 12.05
C PRO A 190 10.47 -14.02 10.89
N ASP A 191 9.65 -14.72 10.12
CA ASP A 191 10.10 -15.56 9.01
C ASP A 191 10.40 -14.80 7.70
N ARG A 192 10.19 -13.47 7.66
CA ARG A 192 10.44 -12.69 6.45
C ARG A 192 11.88 -12.18 6.42
N ILE A 193 12.62 -12.62 5.41
CA ILE A 193 13.92 -12.02 5.05
C ILE A 193 13.62 -10.72 4.30
N SER A 194 13.28 -9.64 5.01
CA SER A 194 12.87 -8.38 4.35
C SER A 194 13.95 -7.30 4.37
N SER A 195 14.04 -6.55 3.26
CA SER A 195 14.79 -5.30 3.21
C SER A 195 14.00 -4.22 3.96
N LYS A 196 14.41 -3.90 5.20
CA LYS A 196 13.81 -2.86 6.06
C LYS A 196 13.89 -1.42 5.51
N LYS A 197 14.12 -1.27 4.21
CA LYS A 197 14.53 -0.03 3.55
C LYS A 197 13.43 1.03 3.50
N TYR A 198 12.17 0.61 3.39
CA TYR A 198 11.00 1.51 3.36
C TYR A 198 10.23 1.51 4.69
N ILE A 199 10.72 0.77 5.70
CA ILE A 199 10.22 0.84 7.08
C ILE A 199 10.93 2.00 7.78
N THR A 200 10.52 3.25 7.60
CA THR A 200 10.94 4.31 8.55
C THR A 200 10.02 5.53 8.59
N SER A 201 9.34 5.65 9.75
CA SER A 201 9.16 6.81 10.63
C SER A 201 8.68 8.19 10.14
N GLY A 202 8.49 8.47 8.85
CA GLY A 202 8.14 9.83 8.41
C GLY A 202 6.65 10.17 8.43
N THR A 203 5.79 9.23 8.04
CA THR A 203 4.45 9.59 7.52
C THR A 203 3.33 9.52 8.55
N ILE A 204 3.53 8.80 9.67
CA ILE A 204 2.54 8.77 10.76
C ILE A 204 2.26 10.19 11.25
N LYS A 205 3.29 11.04 11.38
CA LYS A 205 3.10 12.42 11.87
C LYS A 205 2.33 13.31 10.89
N HIS A 206 2.58 13.20 9.58
CA HIS A 206 1.96 14.08 8.59
C HIS A 206 0.53 13.67 8.20
N ALA A 207 0.20 12.38 8.23
CA ALA A 207 -1.19 11.91 8.12
C ALA A 207 -2.00 12.25 9.39
N ILE A 208 -1.38 12.15 10.58
CA ILE A 208 -1.98 12.50 11.88
C ILE A 208 -2.29 14.00 12.01
N ASP A 209 -1.38 14.88 11.60
CA ASP A 209 -1.53 16.32 11.84
C ASP A 209 -2.64 16.96 10.99
N ARG A 210 -2.99 16.41 9.81
CA ARG A 210 -3.99 17.04 8.92
C ARG A 210 -5.42 16.55 9.09
N GLN A 211 -5.68 15.34 9.58
CA GLN A 211 -7.05 14.94 9.95
C GLN A 211 -7.51 15.62 11.27
N ARG A 212 -6.57 16.06 12.11
CA ARG A 212 -6.84 16.93 13.27
C ARG A 212 -7.24 18.36 12.89
N ALA A 213 -6.78 18.86 11.74
CA ALA A 213 -7.02 20.24 11.29
C ALA A 213 -8.39 20.44 10.59
N GLY A 214 -9.12 19.37 10.25
CA GLY A 214 -10.44 19.45 9.60
C GLY A 214 -11.63 19.62 10.53
N GLY A 215 -11.42 19.71 11.85
CA GLY A 215 -12.47 19.64 12.88
C GLY A 215 -12.87 20.94 13.58
N THR A 216 -12.32 22.11 13.22
CA THR A 216 -12.71 23.39 13.84
C THR A 216 -12.78 24.52 12.81
N VAL A 217 -13.91 24.61 12.11
CA VAL A 217 -14.41 25.92 11.68
C VAL A 217 -15.48 26.30 12.69
N GLY A 218 -15.10 27.20 13.59
CA GLY A 218 -15.97 27.74 14.63
C GLY A 218 -17.18 28.42 14.01
N VAL A 219 -18.33 28.09 14.60
CA VAL A 219 -19.51 28.95 14.59
C VAL A 219 -19.15 30.17 15.43
N GLU A 220 -18.98 31.33 14.80
CA GLU A 220 -19.12 32.61 15.47
C GLU A 220 -20.01 33.53 14.62
N SER A 221 -21.24 33.64 15.13
CA SER A 221 -22.19 34.78 15.17
C SER A 221 -22.16 35.84 14.07
#